data_AF-A0A2V9PML1-F1
#
_entry.id   AF-A0A2V9PML1-F1
#
_cell.length_a   1.000
_cell.length_b   1.000
_cell.length_c   1.000
_cell.angle_alpha   90.00
_cell.angle_beta   90.00
_cell.angle_gamma   90.00
#
_symmetry.space_group_name_H-M   'P 1'
#
loop_
_entity.id
_entity.type
_entity.pdbx_description
1 polymer ?
#
loop_
_entity_poly.entity_id
_entity_poly.type
_entity_poly.pdbx_seq_one_letter_code
_entity_poly.pdbx_strand_id
1 'polypeptide(L)' 'MRRLHLLIAVAVLLLDRFTKRLVARDISLHDSITVIKRVFYITHVENRGAAFGLFNDSPSEWKIALLVM' A
#
# COMPACT_ATOMS: atom_id res chain seq x y z
N MET A 1 -22.10 4.79 -17.64
CA MET A 1 -21.48 3.79 -16.75
C MET A 1 -19.95 3.79 -16.78
N ARG A 2 -19.27 3.46 -17.90
CA ARG A 2 -17.77 3.41 -17.95
C ARG A 2 -17.05 4.69 -17.46
N ARG A 3 -17.54 5.87 -17.81
CA ARG A 3 -16.96 7.16 -17.39
C ARG A 3 -16.94 7.35 -15.87
N LEU A 4 -18.01 6.92 -15.18
CA LEU A 4 -18.10 6.99 -13.73
C LEU A 4 -17.05 6.09 -13.07
N HIS A 5 -16.84 4.88 -13.60
CA HIS A 5 -15.81 3.97 -13.10
C HIS A 5 -14.41 4.55 -13.26
N LEU A 6 -14.13 5.21 -14.38
CA LEU A 6 -12.85 5.90 -14.61
C LEU A 6 -12.66 7.06 -13.63
N LEU A 7 -13.70 7.86 -13.38
CA LEU A 7 -13.64 8.95 -12.40
C LEU A 7 -13.38 8.42 -10.98
N ILE A 8 -14.03 7.33 -10.59
CA ILE A 8 -13.79 6.67 -9.30
C ILE A 8 -12.35 6.17 -9.23
N ALA A 9 -11.86 5.49 -10.27
CA ALA A 9 -10.49 4.97 -10.30
C ALA A 9 -9.45 6.09 -10.16
N VAL A 10 -9.65 7.21 -10.87
CA VAL A 10 -8.80 8.40 -10.76
C VAL A 10 -8.87 9.00 -9.34
N ALA A 11 -10.06 9.13 -8.76
CA ALA A 11 -10.22 9.66 -7.42
C ALA A 11 -9.51 8.77 -6.37
N VAL A 12 -9.66 7.45 -6.47
CA VAL A 12 -8.98 6.48 -5.61
C VAL A 12 -7.46 6.59 -5.75
N LEU A 13 -6.94 6.66 -6.99
CA LEU A 13 -5.50 6.81 -7.24
C LEU A 13 -4.94 8.11 -6.64
N LEU A 14 -5.66 9.22 -6.82
CA LEU A 14 -5.24 10.51 -6.28
C LEU A 14 -5.25 10.49 -4.75
N LEU A 15 -6.30 9.94 -4.15
CA LEU A 15 -6.42 9.82 -2.70
C LEU A 15 -5.32 8.93 -2.12
N ASP A 16 -5.05 7.78 -2.74
CA ASP A 16 -3.97 6.86 -2.34
C ASP A 16 -2.59 7.55 -2.35
N ARG A 17 -2.28 8.26 -3.44
CA ARG A 17 -1.00 8.97 -3.56
C ARG A 17 -0.90 10.12 -2.58
N PHE A 18 -2.00 10.82 -2.32
CA PHE A 18 -2.04 11.91 -1.36
C PHE A 18 -1.80 11.41 0.08
N THR A 19 -2.50 10.37 0.52
CA THR A 19 -2.35 9.83 1.88
C THR A 19 -0.95 9.26 2.11
N LYS A 20 -0.38 8.54 1.12
CA LYS A 20 1.00 8.05 1.21
C LYS A 20 2.02 9.18 1.35
N ARG A 21 1.84 10.30 0.65
CA ARG A 21 2.71 11.47 0.78
C ARG A 21 2.60 12.13 2.15
N LEU A 22 1.39 12.17 2.73
CA LEU A 22 1.17 12.68 4.08
C LEU A 22 1.90 11.82 5.11
N VAL A 23 1.70 10.50 5.05
CA VAL A 23 2.38 9.52 5.92
C VAL A 23 3.90 9.63 5.80
N ALA A 24 4.45 9.69 4.58
CA ALA A 24 5.89 9.78 4.37
C ALA A 24 6.51 11.11 4.85
N ARG A 25 5.70 12.17 4.98
CA ARG A 25 6.16 13.49 5.46
C ARG A 25 6.06 13.61 6.97
N ASP A 26 4.97 13.12 7.55
CA ASP A 26 4.61 13.42 8.93
C ASP A 26 4.92 12.28 9.91
N ILE A 27 5.18 11.07 9.42
CA ILE A 27 5.48 9.88 10.23
C ILE A 27 6.85 9.36 9.83
N SER A 28 7.78 9.24 10.78
CA SER A 28 9.08 8.62 10.52
C SER A 28 8.93 7.15 10.16
N LEU A 29 9.88 6.59 9.40
CA LEU A 29 9.82 5.18 9.02
C LEU A 29 9.81 4.26 10.26
N HIS A 30 8.86 3.32 10.28
CA HIS A 30 8.53 2.39 11.39
C HIS A 30 7.82 3.03 12.61
N ASP A 31 7.56 4.33 12.59
CA ASP A 31 6.74 4.96 13.63
C ASP A 31 5.25 4.76 13.35
N SER A 32 4.44 4.87 14.42
CA SER A 32 3.00 4.65 14.39
C SER A 32 2.24 5.77 15.11
N ILE A 33 1.17 6.25 14.48
CA ILE A 33 0.17 7.12 15.10
C ILE A 33 -1.03 6.26 15.51
N THR A 34 -1.43 6.36 16.77
CA THR A 34 -2.64 5.70 17.27
C THR A 34 -3.87 6.53 16.92
N VAL A 35 -4.78 5.96 16.14
CA VAL A 35 -6.06 6.61 15.81
C VAL A 35 -7.16 6.14 16.76
N ILE A 36 -7.25 4.82 16.97
CA ILE A 36 -8.15 4.21 17.96
C ILE A 36 -7.31 3.31 18.85
N LYS A 37 -7.23 3.66 20.14
CA LYS A 37 -6.43 2.90 21.12
C LYS A 37 -6.81 1.41 21.07
N ARG A 38 -5.81 0.55 20.89
CA ARG A 38 -5.91 -0.92 20.82
C ARG A 38 -6.63 -1.48 19.60
N VAL A 39 -7.01 -0.66 18.61
CA VAL A 39 -7.78 -1.12 17.44
C VAL A 39 -7.14 -0.66 16.13
N PHE A 40 -6.75 0.61 16.01
CA PHE A 40 -6.33 1.18 14.74
C PHE A 40 -5.13 2.11 14.89
N TYR A 41 -4.10 1.80 14.10
CA TYR A 41 -2.81 2.49 14.07
C TYR A 41 -2.44 2.76 12.61
N ILE A 42 -1.90 3.95 12.35
CA ILE A 42 -1.30 4.30 11.07
C ILE A 42 0.21 4.21 11.25
N THR A 43 0.84 3.24 10.60
CA THR A 43 2.28 3.00 10.67
C THR A 43 2.93 3.30 9.33
N HIS A 44 4.06 4.00 9.33
CA HIS A 44 4.84 4.21 8.12
C HIS A 44 5.74 3.00 7.86
N VAL A 45 5.39 2.19 6.86
CA VAL A 45 6.18 1.04 6.42
C VAL A 45 6.43 1.11 4.91
N GLU A 46 7.68 0.93 4.50
CA GLU A 46 8.06 0.76 3.10
C GLU A 46 8.06 -0.72 2.72
N ASN A 47 7.03 -1.16 2.00
CA ASN A 47 7.02 -2.50 1.44
C ASN A 47 7.81 -2.53 0.13
N ARG A 48 9.10 -2.88 0.18
CA ARG A 48 9.96 -3.12 -1.00
C ARG A 48 9.64 -4.44 -1.73
N GLY A 49 8.43 -4.96 -1.52
CA GLY A 49 7.99 -6.22 -2.06
C GLY A 49 8.21 -7.39 -1.11
N ALA A 50 8.19 -7.24 0.23
CA ALA A 50 8.39 -8.33 1.18
C ALA A 50 7.44 -9.54 0.98
N ALA A 51 6.22 -9.31 0.49
CA ALA A 51 5.30 -10.39 0.09
C ALA A 51 5.80 -11.23 -1.11
N PHE A 52 6.72 -10.68 -1.92
CA PHE A 52 7.42 -11.33 -3.04
C PHE A 52 8.95 -11.39 -2.86
N GLY A 53 9.47 -10.80 -1.79
CA GLY A 53 10.88 -10.58 -1.49
C GLY A 53 11.51 -11.78 -0.80
N LEU A 54 10.69 -12.72 -0.33
CA LEU A 54 11.10 -14.12 -0.16
C LEU A 54 11.61 -14.75 -1.48
N PHE A 55 11.39 -14.10 -2.63
CA PHE A 55 11.84 -14.53 -3.96
C PHE A 55 12.63 -13.46 -4.72
N ASN A 56 13.30 -12.52 -4.02
CA ASN A 56 14.08 -11.47 -4.69
C ASN A 56 15.19 -12.02 -5.64
N ASP A 57 15.57 -13.30 -5.51
CA ASP A 57 16.49 -14.03 -6.40
C ASP A 57 15.81 -15.04 -7.36
N SER A 58 14.47 -15.10 -7.48
CA SER A 58 13.79 -16.12 -8.32
C SER A 58 13.05 -15.47 -9.51
N PRO A 59 13.41 -15.79 -10.77
CA PRO A 59 12.93 -15.09 -11.98
C PRO A 59 11.51 -15.51 -12.42
N SER A 60 10.61 -15.79 -11.48
CA SER A 60 9.38 -16.53 -11.80
C SER A 60 8.10 -15.77 -11.41
N GLU A 61 7.51 -15.08 -12.38
CA GLU A 61 6.26 -14.30 -12.26
C GLU A 61 5.04 -15.14 -11.84
N TRP A 62 5.06 -16.47 -12.02
CA TRP A 62 3.93 -17.35 -11.70
C TRP A 62 3.65 -17.53 -10.20
N LYS A 63 4.66 -17.36 -9.33
CA LYS A 63 4.47 -17.46 -7.87
C LYS A 63 3.66 -16.28 -7.33
N ILE A 64 3.70 -15.15 -8.03
CA ILE A 64 2.91 -13.96 -7.71
C ILE A 64 1.42 -14.24 -7.92
N ALA A 65 1.08 -14.91 -9.02
CA ALA A 65 -0.30 -15.28 -9.33
C ALA A 65 -0.88 -16.29 -8.32
N LEU A 66 -0.07 -17.25 -7.85
CA LEU A 66 -0.50 -18.27 -6.89
C LEU A 66 -0.80 -17.71 -5.49
N LEU A 67 -0.08 -16.67 -5.06
CA LEU A 67 -0.28 -16.06 -3.74
C LEU A 67 -1.39 -15.00 -3.71
N VAL A 68 -1.79 -14.51 -4.89
CA VAL A 68 -2.83 -13.47 -5.06
C VAL A 68 -4.19 -14.08 -5.41
N MET A 69 -4.24 -15.38 -5.77
CA MET A 69 -5.46 -16.14 -6.00
C MET A 69 -6.01 -16.77 -4.72
#